data_AF-A0A969LB66-F1
#
_entry.id   AF-A0A969LB66-F1
#
_cell.length_a   1.000
_cell.length_b   1.000
_cell.length_c   1.000
_cell.angle_alpha   90.00
_cell.angle_beta   90.00
_cell.angle_gamma   90.00
#
_symmetry.space_group_name_H-M   'P 1'
#
loop_
_entity.id
_entity.type
_entity.pdbx_description
1 polymer ?
#
loop_
_entity_poly.entity_id
_entity_poly.type
_entity_poly.pdbx_seq_one_letter_code
_entity_poly.pdbx_strand_id
1 'polypeptide(L)' 'MMHAYTMMAGNGWMGMIIVGMFWLSIIALVVWGLRGLFPLRHESRLSDETNALNILKQRFARGEISRQEFEETRSVLE' A
#
# COMPACT_ATOMS: atom_id res chain seq x y z
N MET A 1 -46.16 29.14 -16.63
CA MET A 1 -45.90 27.75 -16.21
C MET A 1 -44.40 27.39 -16.36
N MET A 2 -43.48 28.19 -15.79
CA MET A 2 -42.03 27.98 -15.93
C MET A 2 -41.29 27.98 -14.57
N HIS A 3 -41.99 27.80 -13.46
CA HIS A 3 -41.41 27.85 -12.11
C HIS A 3 -41.37 26.48 -11.39
N ALA A 4 -41.87 25.40 -12.02
CA ALA A 4 -41.92 24.07 -11.41
C ALA A 4 -40.63 23.24 -11.60
N TYR A 5 -39.79 23.60 -12.58
CA TYR A 5 -38.59 22.83 -12.92
C TYR A 5 -37.40 23.10 -11.99
N THR A 6 -37.37 24.25 -11.32
CA THR A 6 -36.30 24.62 -10.38
C THR A 6 -36.40 23.88 -9.05
N MET A 7 -37.60 23.45 -8.63
CA MET A 7 -37.78 22.67 -7.39
C MET A 7 -37.41 21.18 -7.54
N MET A 8 -37.29 20.67 -8.77
CA MET A 8 -36.90 19.26 -9.02
C MET A 8 -35.40 19.11 -9.32
N ALA A 9 -34.74 20.18 -9.79
CA ALA A 9 -33.29 20.21 -10.02
C ALA A 9 -32.47 20.34 -8.72
N GLY A 10 -33.08 20.77 -7.62
CA GLY A 10 -32.44 20.95 -6.32
C GLY A 10 -32.09 19.65 -5.57
N ASN A 11 -32.59 18.49 -6.01
CA ASN A 11 -32.33 17.20 -5.35
C ASN A 11 -31.39 16.27 -6.13
N GLY A 12 -30.98 16.65 -7.34
CA GLY A 12 -30.10 15.84 -8.18
C GLY A 12 -28.67 15.73 -7.63
N TRP A 13 -28.12 16.83 -7.13
CA TRP A 13 -26.78 16.87 -6.53
C TRP A 13 -26.69 16.05 -5.23
N MET A 14 -27.73 16.08 -4.39
CA MET A 14 -27.81 15.26 -3.18
C MET A 14 -27.86 13.76 -3.54
N GLY A 15 -28.63 13.39 -4.57
CA GLY A 15 -28.64 12.02 -5.10
C GLY A 15 -27.27 11.56 -5.60
N MET A 16 -26.56 12.42 -6.33
CA MET A 16 -25.20 12.14 -6.81
C MET A 16 -24.20 11.93 -5.66
N ILE A 17 -24.30 12.72 -4.58
CA ILE A 17 -23.45 12.57 -3.40
C ILE A 17 -23.72 11.24 -2.70
N ILE A 18 -25.00 10.89 -2.48
CA ILE A 18 -25.37 9.62 -1.82
C ILE A 18 -24.88 8.42 -2.63
N VAL A 19 -25.06 8.43 -3.95
CA VAL A 19 -24.57 7.37 -4.83
C VAL A 19 -23.03 7.32 -4.83
N GLY A 20 -22.36 8.47 -4.85
CA GLY A 20 -20.90 8.55 -4.76
C GLY A 20 -20.36 7.99 -3.43
N MET A 21 -21.00 8.32 -2.30
CA MET A 21 -20.65 7.79 -0.98
C MET A 21 -20.87 6.28 -0.90
N PHE A 22 -21.92 5.76 -1.54
CA PHE A 22 -22.18 4.32 -1.61
C PHE A 22 -21.04 3.58 -2.32
N TRP A 23 -20.59 4.07 -3.48
CA TRP A 23 -19.45 3.49 -4.20
C TRP A 23 -18.13 3.61 -3.42
N LEU A 24 -17.87 4.77 -2.81
CA LEU A 24 -16.69 4.95 -1.94
C LEU A 24 -16.70 3.97 -0.76
N SER A 25 -17.86 3.73 -0.15
CA SER A 25 -18.01 2.78 0.95
C SER A 25 -17.72 1.34 0.51
N ILE A 26 -18.20 0.93 -0.67
CA ILE A 26 -17.88 -0.39 -1.25
C ILE A 26 -16.37 -0.54 -1.46
N ILE A 27 -15.72 0.45 -2.08
CA ILE A 27 -14.26 0.42 -2.30
C ILE A 27 -13.53 0.33 -0.97
N ALA A 28 -13.92 1.15 0.02
CA ALA A 28 -13.31 1.13 1.35
C ALA A 28 -13.45 -0.23 2.03
N LEU A 29 -14.62 -0.88 1.94
CA LEU A 29 -14.85 -2.22 2.47
C LEU A 29 -13.99 -3.28 1.79
N VAL A 30 -13.86 -3.23 0.46
CA VAL A 30 -12.99 -4.13 -0.29
C VAL A 30 -11.54 -3.94 0.13
N VAL A 31 -11.05 -2.70 0.17
CA VAL A 31 -9.67 -2.40 0.61
C VAL A 31 -9.45 -2.85 2.06
N TRP A 32 -10.40 -2.61 2.95
CA TRP A 32 -10.31 -3.02 4.36
C TRP A 32 -10.27 -4.55 4.51
N GLY A 33 -11.12 -5.27 3.77
CA GLY A 33 -11.13 -6.73 3.74
C GLY A 33 -9.82 -7.32 3.19
N LEU A 34 -9.28 -6.73 2.12
CA LEU A 34 -7.98 -7.12 1.57
C LEU A 34 -6.83 -6.81 2.53
N ARG A 35 -6.91 -5.71 3.30
CA ARG A 35 -5.92 -5.34 4.33
C ARG A 35 -5.91 -6.29 5.53
N GLY A 36 -7.01 -7.01 5.77
CA GLY A 36 -7.09 -8.04 6.81
C GLY A 36 -6.52 -9.39 6.37
N LEU A 37 -6.63 -9.73 5.08
CA LEU A 37 -6.15 -11.00 4.53
C LEU A 37 -4.67 -10.95 4.14
N PHE A 38 -4.20 -9.79 3.69
CA PHE A 38 -2.78 -9.51 3.60
C PHE A 38 -2.46 -8.63 4.80
N PRO A 39 -1.86 -9.18 5.89
CA PRO A 39 -0.99 -8.36 6.72
C PRO A 39 0.10 -7.89 5.77
N LEU A 40 -0.17 -6.80 5.06
CA LEU A 40 0.81 -6.04 4.34
C LEU A 40 1.81 -5.72 5.43
N ARG A 41 2.94 -6.42 5.39
CA ARG A 41 4.19 -6.00 5.98
C ARG A 41 4.43 -4.59 5.43
N HIS A 42 3.81 -3.60 6.05
CA HIS A 42 4.10 -2.18 5.89
C HIS A 42 5.48 -1.85 6.50
N GLU A 43 6.26 -2.87 6.86
CA GLU A 43 7.71 -2.82 7.04
C GLU A 43 8.47 -2.97 5.72
N SER A 44 7.90 -2.65 4.56
CA SER A 44 8.58 -2.74 3.25
C SER A 44 9.63 -1.64 3.02
N ARG A 45 10.39 -1.31 4.07
CA ARG A 45 11.68 -0.62 3.97
C ARG A 45 12.69 -1.28 4.91
N LEU A 46 12.32 -1.50 6.17
CA LEU A 46 13.16 -2.21 7.16
C LEU A 46 13.25 -3.74 6.89
N SER A 47 12.16 -4.36 6.43
CA SER A 47 12.14 -5.81 6.15
C SER A 47 12.90 -6.17 4.88
N ASP A 48 13.05 -5.25 3.93
CA ASP A 48 13.82 -5.48 2.70
C ASP A 48 15.32 -5.37 2.96
N GLU A 49 15.72 -4.40 3.78
CA GLU A 49 17.09 -4.22 4.27
C GLU A 49 17.54 -5.39 5.16
N THR A 50 16.66 -5.86 6.05
CA THR A 50 16.89 -7.06 6.87
C THR A 50 17.00 -8.32 6.00
N ASN A 51 16.24 -8.40 4.90
CA ASN A 51 16.35 -9.50 3.94
C ASN A 51 17.67 -9.46 3.19
N ALA A 52 18.09 -8.28 2.71
CA ALA A 52 19.34 -8.09 1.99
C ALA A 52 20.54 -8.48 2.87
N LEU A 53 20.59 -8.04 4.12
CA LEU A 53 21.65 -8.40 5.08
C LEU A 53 21.65 -9.90 5.41
N ASN A 54 20.48 -10.53 5.54
CA ASN A 54 20.39 -11.98 5.78
C ASN A 54 20.84 -12.80 4.56
N ILE A 55 20.49 -12.38 3.34
CA ILE A 55 20.97 -13.01 2.10
C ILE A 55 22.49 -12.88 2.00
N LEU A 56 23.04 -11.70 2.32
CA LEU A 56 24.48 -11.45 2.30
C LEU A 56 25.23 -12.33 3.30
N LYS A 57 24.75 -12.42 4.55
CA LYS A 57 25.31 -13.30 5.59
C LYS A 57 25.26 -14.77 5.19
N GLN A 58 24.18 -15.22 4.56
CA GLN A 58 24.05 -16.61 4.15
C GLN A 58 25.05 -16.98 3.05
N ARG A 59 25.32 -16.08 2.10
CA ARG A 59 26.33 -16.29 1.04
C ARG A 59 27.75 -16.23 1.56
N PHE A 60 28.04 -15.34 2.51
CA PHE A 60 29.31 -15.30 3.22
C PHE A 60 29.58 -16.62 3.99
N ALA A 61 28.57 -17.16 4.68
CA ALA A 61 28.69 -18.43 5.39
C ALA A 61 28.88 -19.63 4.45
N ARG A 62 28.37 -19.55 3.21
CA ARG A 62 28.61 -20.54 2.15
C ARG A 62 29.99 -20.37 1.49
N GLY A 63 30.72 -19.30 1.79
CA GLY A 63 32.01 -18.98 1.17
C GLY A 63 31.90 -18.51 -0.29
N GLU A 64 30.69 -18.14 -0.74
CA GLU A 64 30.45 -17.64 -2.10
C GLU A 64 30.91 -16.18 -2.29
N ILE A 65 31.15 -15.46 -1.18
CA ILE A 65 31.53 -14.04 -1.15
C ILE A 65 32.76 -13.89 -0.25
N SER A 66 33.74 -13.11 -0.70
CA SER A 66 34.94 -12.80 0.08
C SER A 66 34.62 -11.86 1.25
N ARG A 67 35.40 -11.94 2.34
CA ARG A 67 35.27 -11.04 3.49
C ARG A 67 35.33 -9.56 3.09
N GLN A 68 36.11 -9.24 2.06
CA GLN A 68 36.29 -7.88 1.55
C GLN A 68 35.00 -7.36 0.87
N GLU A 69 34.34 -8.18 0.06
CA GLU A 69 33.06 -7.84 -0.60
C GLU A 69 31.90 -7.72 0.41
N PHE A 70 31.93 -8.52 1.47
CA PHE A 70 30.96 -8.43 2.56
C PHE A 70 31.05 -7.10 3.32
N GLU A 71 32.27 -6.63 3.62
CA GLU A 71 32.49 -5.38 4.35
C GLU A 71 32.11 -4.15 3.51
N GLU A 72 32.38 -4.15 2.20
CA GLU A 72 31.96 -3.08 1.28
C GLU A 72 30.43 -3.01 1.13
N THR A 73 29.76 -4.15 0.99
CA THR A 73 28.29 -4.16 0.82
C THR A 73 27.59 -3.79 2.13
N ARG A 74 28.16 -4.17 3.28
CA ARG A 74 27.63 -3.81 4.60
C ARG A 74 27.69 -2.30 4.83
N SER A 75 28.79 -1.63 4.46
CA SER A 75 28.95 -0.19 4.68
C SER A 75 28.05 0.67 3.77
N VAL A 76 27.61 0.13 2.63
CA VAL A 76 26.67 0.80 1.72
C VAL A 76 25.21 0.63 2.17
N LEU A 77 24.92 -0.42 2.95
CA LEU A 77 23.59 -0.74 3.49
C LEU A 77 23.35 -0.20 4.91
N GLU A 78 24.38 0.31 5.61
CA GLU A 78 24.27 1.03 6.90
C GLU A 78 24.03 2.53 6.67
#